data_AF-A0A7V8YMC6-F1
#
_entry.id   AF-A0A7V8YMC6-F1
#
_cell.length_a   1.000
_cell.length_b   1.000
_cell.length_c   1.000
_cell.angle_alpha   90.00
_cell.angle_beta   90.00
_cell.angle_gamma   90.00
#
_symmetry.space_group_name_H-M   'P 1'
#
loop_
_entity.id
_entity.type
_entity.pdbx_description
1 polymer ?
#
loop_
_entity_poly.entity_id
_entity_poly.type
_entity_poly.pdbx_seq_one_letter_code
_entity_poly.pdbx_strand_id
1 'polypeptide(L)'
;MPAWLTPEQYAVVEAACERLIPAADAHPGARALGVADYIDGLLGAFAVDPPRIWAGGPFSGRGGGDASFDRFLPLSPLEELAWRTRIEGSRGIPEREFNGPVTGWQERYVEGVAALGADFAALPAEDQEARLDVEPDFKALLYQHACEGAYAAPEYGGNRGAAAWQAVQFPGDVQPRGYTDAEVRGRD
;
A
#
# COMPACT_ATOMS: atom_id res chain seq x y z
N MET A 1 7.00 -13.53 -6.91
CA MET A 1 8.02 -12.52 -7.28
C MET A 1 7.34 -11.17 -7.28
N PRO A 2 8.03 -10.09 -6.90
CA PRO A 2 7.44 -8.75 -6.96
C PRO A 2 7.04 -8.40 -8.40
N ALA A 3 5.99 -7.61 -8.54
CA ALA A 3 5.40 -7.15 -9.79
C ALA A 3 6.16 -5.97 -10.41
N TRP A 4 6.79 -5.11 -9.59
CA TRP A 4 7.50 -3.93 -10.08
C TRP A 4 8.90 -3.76 -9.48
N LEU A 5 9.07 -3.96 -8.17
CA LEU A 5 10.36 -3.89 -7.50
C LEU A 5 11.27 -5.05 -7.92
N THR A 6 12.58 -4.86 -7.92
CA THR A 6 13.49 -6.01 -7.95
C THR A 6 13.44 -6.76 -6.60
N PRO A 7 13.83 -8.04 -6.54
CA PRO A 7 13.91 -8.77 -5.26
C PRO A 7 14.73 -8.04 -4.19
N GLU A 8 15.82 -7.39 -4.58
CA GLU A 8 16.68 -6.62 -3.69
C GLU A 8 15.98 -5.35 -3.19
N GLN A 9 15.32 -4.61 -4.08
CA GLN A 9 14.56 -3.42 -3.69
C GLN A 9 13.38 -3.77 -2.78
N TYR A 10 12.68 -4.87 -3.07
CA TYR A 10 11.61 -5.39 -2.24
C TYR A 10 12.10 -5.68 -0.81
N ALA A 11 13.26 -6.32 -0.66
CA ALA A 11 13.83 -6.62 0.65
C ALA A 11 14.13 -5.35 1.47
N VAL A 12 14.62 -4.29 0.82
CA VAL A 12 14.83 -2.98 1.46
C VAL A 12 13.50 -2.36 1.88
N VAL A 13 12.50 -2.32 0.98
CA VAL A 13 11.16 -1.77 1.28
C VAL A 13 10.49 -2.53 2.43
N GLU A 14 10.56 -3.85 2.44
CA GLU A 14 9.98 -4.68 3.51
C GLU A 14 10.66 -4.40 4.86
N ALA A 15 11.98 -4.37 4.90
CA ALA A 15 12.74 -4.07 6.12
C ALA A 15 12.44 -2.66 6.65
N ALA A 16 12.37 -1.67 5.75
CA ALA A 16 12.07 -0.29 6.10
C ALA A 16 10.64 -0.13 6.62
N CYS A 17 9.65 -0.77 5.98
CA CYS A 17 8.26 -0.77 6.47
C CYS A 17 8.13 -1.41 7.86
N GLU A 18 8.91 -2.45 8.16
CA GLU A 18 8.92 -3.08 9.50
C GLU A 18 9.49 -2.17 10.59
N ARG A 19 10.36 -1.21 10.25
CA ARG A 19 10.78 -0.16 11.20
C ARG A 19 9.68 0.88 11.42
N LEU A 20 8.93 1.19 10.38
CA LEU A 20 7.87 2.19 10.42
C LEU A 20 6.59 1.71 11.12
N ILE A 21 6.23 0.44 10.93
CA ILE A 21 5.07 -0.19 11.56
C ILE A 21 5.53 -1.57 12.11
N PRO A 22 6.23 -1.59 13.25
CA PRO A 22 6.71 -2.84 13.83
C PRO A 22 5.56 -3.68 14.41
N ALA A 23 5.81 -4.97 14.58
CA ALA A 23 4.96 -5.80 15.43
C ALA A 23 5.01 -5.29 16.89
N ALA A 24 3.84 -5.05 17.49
CA ALA A 24 3.73 -4.59 18.87
C ALA A 24 2.36 -4.99 19.44
N ASP A 25 2.35 -5.59 20.63
CA ASP A 25 1.15 -6.10 21.29
C ASP A 25 0.30 -7.00 20.36
N ALA A 26 -0.91 -6.56 20.02
CA ALA A 26 -1.80 -7.26 19.09
C ALA A 26 -1.55 -6.91 17.62
N HIS A 27 -0.76 -5.87 17.32
CA HIS A 27 -0.48 -5.43 15.97
C HIS A 27 0.60 -6.33 15.33
N PRO A 28 0.32 -6.97 14.17
CA PRO A 28 1.20 -7.99 13.59
C PRO A 28 2.46 -7.45 12.90
N GLY A 29 2.53 -6.13 12.64
CA GLY A 29 3.67 -5.49 11.97
C GLY A 29 3.61 -5.56 10.44
N ALA A 30 4.37 -4.68 9.78
CA ALA A 30 4.30 -4.46 8.34
C ALA A 30 4.62 -5.70 7.51
N ARG A 31 5.63 -6.48 7.91
CA ARG A 31 6.04 -7.70 7.20
C ARG A 31 4.93 -8.75 7.22
N ALA A 32 4.35 -9.01 8.39
CA ALA A 32 3.28 -9.99 8.53
C ALA A 32 2.03 -9.56 7.73
N LEU A 33 1.74 -8.26 7.69
CA LEU A 33 0.63 -7.68 6.93
C LEU A 33 0.82 -7.67 5.42
N GLY A 34 2.03 -7.92 4.90
CA GLY A 34 2.30 -7.82 3.47
C GLY A 34 2.33 -6.38 2.95
N VAL A 35 2.77 -5.42 3.77
CA VAL A 35 2.81 -4.00 3.37
C VAL A 35 3.68 -3.78 2.12
N ALA A 36 4.81 -4.49 2.00
CA ALA A 36 5.65 -4.41 0.81
C ALA A 36 4.96 -4.95 -0.46
N ASP A 37 4.08 -5.96 -0.33
CA ASP A 37 3.26 -6.47 -1.45
C ASP A 37 2.25 -5.42 -1.92
N TYR A 38 1.65 -4.66 -0.99
CA TYR A 38 0.79 -3.51 -1.33
C TYR A 38 1.55 -2.45 -2.11
N ILE A 39 2.72 -2.04 -1.59
CA ILE A 39 3.54 -0.98 -2.21
C ILE A 39 4.00 -1.40 -3.60
N ASP A 40 4.51 -2.62 -3.75
CA ASP A 40 4.90 -3.18 -5.04
C ASP A 40 3.73 -3.23 -6.03
N GLY A 41 2.54 -3.65 -5.56
CA GLY A 41 1.30 -3.63 -6.34
C GLY A 41 0.86 -2.22 -6.76
N LEU A 42 1.03 -1.21 -5.90
CA LEU A 42 0.71 0.19 -6.18
C LEU A 42 1.67 0.78 -7.23
N LEU A 43 2.98 0.55 -7.07
CA LEU A 43 3.99 1.01 -8.01
C LEU A 43 3.85 0.31 -9.37
N GLY A 44 3.43 -0.96 -9.35
CA GLY A 44 3.11 -1.77 -10.52
C GLY A 44 1.65 -1.72 -10.98
N ALA A 45 0.82 -0.76 -10.52
CA ALA A 45 -0.63 -0.84 -10.69
C ALA A 45 -1.09 -0.96 -12.16
N PHE A 46 -0.32 -0.39 -13.10
CA PHE A 46 -0.57 -0.42 -14.55
C PHE A 46 0.12 -1.57 -15.30
N ALA A 47 0.73 -2.53 -14.60
CA ALA A 47 1.28 -3.75 -15.20
C ALA A 47 0.21 -4.79 -15.56
N VAL A 48 -1.04 -4.57 -15.15
CA VAL A 48 -2.21 -5.41 -15.42
C VAL A 48 -3.39 -4.56 -15.91
N ASP A 49 -4.37 -5.21 -16.53
CA ASP A 49 -5.58 -4.59 -17.06
C ASP A 49 -6.84 -5.36 -16.60
N PRO A 50 -7.83 -4.73 -15.95
CA PRO A 50 -7.84 -3.34 -15.47
C PRO A 50 -6.74 -3.04 -14.44
N PRO A 51 -6.22 -1.80 -14.39
CA PRO A 51 -5.15 -1.45 -13.46
C PRO A 51 -5.62 -1.55 -12.01
N ARG A 52 -4.72 -1.88 -11.09
CA ARG A 52 -5.02 -2.08 -9.65
C ARG A 52 -5.21 -0.76 -8.90
N ILE A 53 -6.11 0.09 -9.38
CA ILE A 53 -6.39 1.43 -8.83
C ILE A 53 -7.71 1.43 -8.07
N TRP A 54 -8.81 1.03 -8.72
CA TRP A 54 -10.13 0.98 -8.10
C TRP A 54 -10.65 -0.46 -8.10
N ALA A 55 -10.68 -1.08 -6.92
CA ALA A 55 -11.48 -2.29 -6.72
C ALA A 55 -12.96 -1.94 -6.95
N GLY A 56 -13.59 -2.67 -7.85
CA GLY A 56 -15.01 -2.61 -8.16
C GLY A 56 -15.81 -3.53 -7.26
N GLY A 57 -17.12 -3.63 -7.49
CA GLY A 57 -18.01 -4.47 -6.68
C GLY A 57 -18.32 -3.86 -5.30
N PRO A 58 -19.57 -3.94 -4.81
CA PRO A 58 -19.94 -3.27 -3.57
C PRO A 58 -19.47 -4.00 -2.29
N PHE A 59 -19.16 -5.31 -2.36
CA PHE A 59 -18.96 -6.15 -1.17
C PHE A 59 -17.75 -7.08 -1.31
N SER A 60 -16.98 -7.25 -0.23
CA SER A 60 -15.89 -8.23 -0.18
C SER A 60 -16.35 -9.68 0.02
N GLY A 61 -17.63 -9.88 0.34
CA GLY A 61 -18.16 -11.18 0.75
C GLY A 61 -17.89 -11.54 2.22
N ARG A 62 -17.08 -10.77 2.97
CA ARG A 62 -16.83 -10.99 4.41
C ARG A 62 -18.10 -10.88 5.26
N GLY A 63 -18.99 -9.95 4.90
CA GLY A 63 -20.32 -9.80 5.48
C GLY A 63 -21.39 -10.71 4.87
N GLY A 64 -21.02 -11.69 4.02
CA GLY A 64 -21.94 -12.43 3.16
C GLY A 64 -22.13 -11.78 1.78
N GLY A 65 -22.95 -12.41 0.94
CA GLY A 65 -23.11 -11.99 -0.47
C GLY A 65 -21.92 -12.38 -1.35
N ASP A 66 -21.98 -11.98 -2.63
CA ASP A 66 -20.95 -12.31 -3.60
C ASP A 66 -19.68 -11.48 -3.35
N ALA A 67 -18.54 -12.16 -3.19
CA ALA A 67 -17.22 -11.53 -3.16
C ALA A 67 -16.96 -10.90 -4.54
N SER A 68 -17.12 -9.58 -4.61
CA SER A 68 -16.98 -8.79 -5.84
C SER A 68 -15.96 -7.66 -5.69
N PHE A 69 -15.55 -7.34 -4.47
CA PHE A 69 -14.53 -6.33 -4.13
C PHE A 69 -13.08 -6.71 -4.46
N ASP A 70 -12.89 -7.76 -5.26
CA ASP A 70 -11.62 -8.21 -5.79
C ASP A 70 -11.45 -7.93 -7.30
N ARG A 71 -12.50 -7.40 -7.97
CA ARG A 71 -12.51 -7.12 -9.41
C ARG A 71 -12.23 -5.66 -9.68
N PHE A 72 -11.08 -5.33 -10.26
CA PHE A 72 -10.71 -3.94 -10.55
C PHE A 72 -11.49 -3.34 -11.73
N LEU A 73 -11.74 -2.03 -11.67
CA LEU A 73 -12.49 -1.29 -12.69
C LEU A 73 -11.54 -0.67 -13.73
N PRO A 74 -11.96 -0.63 -15.02
CA PRO A 74 -11.27 0.19 -16.01
C PRO A 74 -11.36 1.67 -15.63
N LEU A 75 -10.32 2.42 -15.93
CA LEU A 75 -10.27 3.86 -15.66
C LEU A 75 -10.81 4.66 -16.85
N SER A 76 -11.42 5.81 -16.58
CA SER A 76 -11.61 6.81 -17.62
C SER A 76 -10.26 7.36 -18.09
N PRO A 77 -10.17 7.95 -19.31
CA PRO A 77 -8.92 8.52 -19.80
C PRO A 77 -8.30 9.57 -18.87
N LEU A 78 -9.12 10.37 -18.17
CA LEU A 78 -8.64 11.37 -17.23
C LEU A 78 -8.08 10.74 -15.94
N GLU A 79 -8.75 9.71 -15.42
CA GLU A 79 -8.26 8.98 -14.25
C GLU A 79 -6.96 8.25 -14.55
N GLU A 80 -6.86 7.59 -15.70
CA GLU A 80 -5.62 6.95 -16.13
C GLU A 80 -4.49 7.97 -16.27
N LEU A 81 -4.74 9.12 -16.92
CA LEU A 81 -3.76 10.19 -17.04
C LEU A 81 -3.28 10.67 -15.65
N ALA A 82 -4.21 10.92 -14.73
CA ALA A 82 -3.89 11.40 -13.38
C ALA A 82 -3.09 10.36 -12.57
N TRP A 83 -3.51 9.10 -12.57
CA TRP A 83 -2.87 8.04 -11.81
C TRP A 83 -1.51 7.66 -12.37
N ARG A 84 -1.35 7.60 -13.69
CA ARG A 84 -0.03 7.39 -14.28
C ARG A 84 0.90 8.56 -14.03
N THR A 85 0.42 9.80 -14.04
CA THR A 85 1.23 10.98 -13.67
C THR A 85 1.75 10.86 -12.23
N ARG A 86 0.92 10.39 -11.31
CA ARG A 86 1.31 10.21 -9.90
C ARG A 86 2.30 9.06 -9.70
N ILE A 87 2.07 7.92 -10.36
CA ILE A 87 2.89 6.70 -10.19
C ILE A 87 4.18 6.78 -11.01
N GLU A 88 4.06 7.03 -12.32
CA GLU A 88 5.17 6.97 -13.28
C GLU A 88 5.87 8.33 -13.47
N GLY A 89 5.25 9.42 -13.02
CA GLY A 89 5.71 10.78 -13.28
C GLY A 89 5.27 11.31 -14.63
N SER A 90 5.73 12.52 -14.94
CA SER A 90 5.35 13.22 -16.17
C SER A 90 6.14 12.76 -17.40
N ARG A 91 7.42 12.40 -17.23
CA ARG A 91 8.28 11.83 -18.28
C ARG A 91 8.35 12.66 -19.58
N GLY A 92 8.18 13.98 -19.50
CA GLY A 92 8.16 14.88 -20.67
C GLY A 92 6.87 14.83 -21.48
N ILE A 93 5.83 14.16 -20.99
CA ILE A 93 4.52 14.07 -21.66
C ILE A 93 3.76 15.38 -21.40
N PRO A 94 3.45 16.20 -22.43
CA PRO A 94 2.84 17.51 -22.24
C PRO A 94 1.55 17.50 -21.41
N GLU A 95 0.70 16.49 -21.60
CA GLU A 95 -0.55 16.32 -20.87
C GLU A 95 -0.35 16.09 -19.36
N ARG A 96 0.82 15.55 -18.96
CA ARG A 96 1.20 15.33 -17.56
C ARG A 96 1.97 16.50 -16.96
N GLU A 97 2.38 17.48 -17.77
CA GLU A 97 3.20 18.62 -17.35
C GLU A 97 2.46 19.96 -17.40
N PHE A 98 1.12 19.93 -17.53
CA PHE A 98 0.33 21.15 -17.64
C PHE A 98 0.50 22.12 -16.44
N ASN A 99 0.84 21.58 -15.26
CA ASN A 99 1.16 22.32 -14.04
C ASN A 99 2.65 22.22 -13.65
N GLY A 100 3.52 21.87 -14.61
CA GLY A 100 4.94 21.62 -14.40
C GLY A 100 5.29 20.12 -14.32
N PRO A 101 6.58 19.77 -14.43
CA PRO A 101 7.06 18.40 -14.33
C PRO A 101 6.71 17.74 -12.99
N VAL A 102 6.43 16.44 -13.03
CA VAL A 102 6.07 15.65 -11.84
C VAL A 102 7.02 14.46 -11.71
N THR A 103 7.75 14.39 -10.61
CA THR A 103 8.49 13.20 -10.20
C THR A 103 7.50 12.16 -9.66
N GLY A 104 7.41 11.02 -10.35
CA GLY A 104 6.50 9.93 -9.98
C GLY A 104 6.96 9.16 -8.76
N TRP A 105 6.04 8.45 -8.11
CA TRP A 105 6.38 7.55 -7.01
C TRP A 105 7.41 6.49 -7.40
N GLN A 106 7.36 5.95 -8.62
CA GLN A 106 8.34 4.99 -9.11
C GLN A 106 9.78 5.53 -9.02
N GLU A 107 10.01 6.74 -9.51
CA GLU A 107 11.33 7.40 -9.43
C GLU A 107 11.74 7.65 -7.98
N ARG A 108 10.83 8.19 -7.15
CA ARG A 108 11.08 8.44 -5.73
C ARG A 108 11.42 7.16 -4.95
N TYR A 109 10.82 6.02 -5.32
CA TYR A 109 11.14 4.73 -4.71
C TYR A 109 12.49 4.18 -5.18
N VAL A 110 12.84 4.32 -6.46
CA VAL A 110 14.18 3.93 -6.94
C VAL A 110 15.26 4.73 -6.22
N GLU A 111 15.11 6.05 -6.16
CA GLU A 111 16.06 6.95 -5.50
C GLU A 111 16.13 6.70 -4.00
N GLY A 112 14.98 6.63 -3.32
CA GLY A 112 14.92 6.39 -1.88
C GLY A 112 15.49 5.04 -1.46
N VAL A 113 15.17 3.96 -2.18
CA VAL A 113 15.74 2.63 -1.91
C VAL A 113 17.24 2.62 -2.18
N ALA A 114 17.71 3.29 -3.24
CA ALA A 114 19.14 3.41 -3.50
C ALA A 114 19.87 4.19 -2.39
N ALA A 115 19.25 5.26 -1.87
CA ALA A 115 19.81 6.06 -0.79
C ALA A 115 19.89 5.28 0.55
N LEU A 116 18.92 4.42 0.83
CA LEU A 116 18.98 3.51 1.99
C LEU A 116 20.10 2.46 1.87
N GLY A 117 20.48 2.09 0.65
CA GLY A 117 21.55 1.14 0.35
C GLY A 117 21.09 -0.31 0.24
N ALA A 118 21.74 -1.09 -0.63
CA ALA A 118 21.37 -2.49 -0.90
C ALA A 118 21.58 -3.43 0.30
N ASP A 119 22.42 -3.04 1.25
CA ASP A 119 22.69 -3.76 2.50
C ASP A 119 21.66 -3.44 3.61
N PHE A 120 20.76 -2.49 3.41
CA PHE A 120 19.84 -1.98 4.44
C PHE A 120 19.10 -3.09 5.20
N ALA A 121 18.56 -4.08 4.48
CA ALA A 121 17.80 -5.17 5.08
C ALA A 121 18.64 -6.08 6.01
N ALA A 122 19.97 -6.07 5.86
CA ALA A 122 20.90 -6.86 6.68
C ALA A 122 21.45 -6.08 7.89
N LEU A 123 21.18 -4.77 7.99
CA LEU A 123 21.64 -3.94 9.09
C LEU A 123 20.90 -4.22 10.41
N PRO A 124 21.54 -3.95 11.56
CA PRO A 124 20.85 -3.81 12.83
C PRO A 124 19.71 -2.77 12.79
N ALA A 125 18.73 -2.91 13.67
CA ALA A 125 17.56 -2.03 13.70
C ALA A 125 17.92 -0.55 13.89
N GLU A 126 18.87 -0.25 14.78
CA GLU A 126 19.35 1.10 15.04
C GLU A 126 19.97 1.76 13.80
N ASP A 127 20.72 0.99 13.00
CA ASP A 127 21.33 1.48 11.76
C ASP A 127 20.30 1.66 10.64
N GLN A 128 19.26 0.81 10.59
CA GLN A 128 18.12 0.99 9.67
C GLN A 128 17.36 2.28 9.98
N GLU A 129 17.09 2.54 11.26
CA GLU A 129 16.42 3.76 11.72
C GLU A 129 17.26 5.00 11.40
N ALA A 130 18.56 4.97 11.68
CA ALA A 130 19.47 6.07 11.37
C ALA A 130 19.52 6.39 9.87
N ARG A 131 19.52 5.37 8.99
CA ARG A 131 19.47 5.57 7.53
C ARG A 131 18.12 6.10 7.05
N LEU A 132 17.01 5.69 7.67
CA LEU A 132 15.70 6.26 7.37
C LEU A 132 15.62 7.74 7.78
N ASP A 133 16.22 8.11 8.91
CA ASP A 133 16.17 9.48 9.45
C ASP A 133 16.93 10.50 8.59
N VAL A 134 17.97 10.07 7.86
CA VAL A 134 18.69 10.94 6.91
C VAL A 134 17.98 11.08 5.56
N GLU A 135 16.90 10.32 5.32
CA GLU A 135 16.07 10.38 4.11
C GLU A 135 14.61 10.79 4.43
N PRO A 136 14.37 11.98 5.02
CA PRO A 136 13.08 12.34 5.61
C PRO A 136 11.92 12.37 4.60
N ASP A 137 12.16 12.84 3.38
CA ASP A 137 11.12 12.92 2.34
C ASP A 137 10.72 11.54 1.81
N PHE A 138 11.68 10.62 1.70
CA PHE A 138 11.39 9.23 1.34
C PHE A 138 10.75 8.49 2.51
N LYS A 139 11.23 8.68 3.74
CA LYS A 139 10.65 8.11 4.95
C LYS A 139 9.18 8.51 5.10
N ALA A 140 8.85 9.78 4.85
CA ALA A 140 7.47 10.26 4.91
C ALA A 140 6.56 9.61 3.85
N LEU A 141 7.04 9.52 2.59
CA LEU A 141 6.32 8.84 1.52
C LEU A 141 6.11 7.35 1.84
N LEU A 142 7.17 6.69 2.31
CA LEU A 142 7.14 5.27 2.68
C LEU A 142 6.18 5.04 3.85
N TYR A 143 6.17 5.91 4.86
CA TYR A 143 5.24 5.82 5.99
C TYR A 143 3.79 5.99 5.57
N GLN A 144 3.52 6.91 4.63
CA GLN A 144 2.18 7.06 4.06
C GLN A 144 1.72 5.76 3.40
N HIS A 145 2.51 5.21 2.47
CA HIS A 145 2.14 3.97 1.79
C HIS A 145 2.16 2.76 2.73
N ALA A 146 2.97 2.78 3.79
CA ALA A 146 2.97 1.74 4.80
C ALA A 146 1.67 1.74 5.61
N CYS A 147 1.16 2.92 5.99
CA CYS A 147 -0.15 3.07 6.62
C CYS A 147 -1.26 2.60 5.68
N GLU A 148 -1.22 3.00 4.41
CA GLU A 148 -2.17 2.54 3.39
C GLU A 148 -2.13 1.01 3.26
N GLY A 149 -0.95 0.41 3.10
CA GLY A 149 -0.79 -1.05 3.00
C GLY A 149 -1.17 -1.81 4.26
N ALA A 150 -0.98 -1.23 5.45
CA ALA A 150 -1.34 -1.88 6.70
C ALA A 150 -2.86 -1.88 6.93
N TYR A 151 -3.54 -0.79 6.56
CA TYR A 151 -4.93 -0.56 6.97
C TYR A 151 -5.95 -0.49 5.82
N ALA A 152 -5.53 -0.55 4.56
CA ALA A 152 -6.44 -0.70 3.44
C ALA A 152 -7.07 -2.10 3.39
N ALA A 153 -8.00 -2.28 2.45
CA ALA A 153 -8.63 -3.57 2.21
C ALA A 153 -7.61 -4.60 1.68
N PRO A 154 -7.66 -5.87 2.12
CA PRO A 154 -6.66 -6.87 1.75
C PRO A 154 -6.55 -7.14 0.24
N GLU A 155 -7.59 -6.81 -0.53
CA GLU A 155 -7.65 -6.98 -1.99
C GLU A 155 -6.61 -6.13 -2.74
N TYR A 156 -6.05 -5.10 -2.10
CA TYR A 156 -4.92 -4.33 -2.64
C TYR A 156 -3.55 -4.96 -2.36
N GLY A 157 -3.47 -6.06 -1.61
CA GLY A 157 -2.25 -6.85 -1.38
C GLY A 157 -1.62 -6.70 0.00
N GLY A 158 -2.00 -5.65 0.74
CA GLY A 158 -1.61 -5.45 2.14
C GLY A 158 -2.62 -6.02 3.11
N ASN A 159 -2.54 -5.61 4.38
CA ASN A 159 -3.44 -6.00 5.47
C ASN A 159 -3.83 -7.49 5.45
N ARG A 160 -2.85 -8.38 5.27
CA ARG A 160 -3.09 -9.80 5.04
C ARG A 160 -4.01 -10.40 6.11
N GLY A 161 -5.09 -11.05 5.66
CA GLY A 161 -6.10 -11.64 6.55
C GLY A 161 -6.91 -10.61 7.35
N ALA A 162 -6.91 -9.33 6.95
CA ALA A 162 -7.48 -8.22 7.71
C ALA A 162 -6.89 -8.12 9.13
N ALA A 163 -5.64 -8.54 9.34
CA ALA A 163 -5.07 -8.69 10.67
C ALA A 163 -4.86 -7.33 11.37
N ALA A 164 -4.55 -6.26 10.64
CA ALA A 164 -4.48 -4.92 11.24
C ALA A 164 -5.86 -4.43 11.69
N TRP A 165 -6.91 -4.73 10.91
CA TRP A 165 -8.29 -4.43 11.30
C TRP A 165 -8.69 -5.17 12.57
N GLN A 166 -8.36 -6.46 12.66
CA GLN A 166 -8.59 -7.25 13.88
C GLN A 166 -7.86 -6.66 15.09
N ALA A 167 -6.60 -6.24 14.92
CA ALA A 167 -5.80 -5.63 15.99
C ALA A 167 -6.42 -4.33 16.53
N VAL A 168 -7.07 -3.52 15.68
CA VAL A 168 -7.78 -2.30 16.09
C VAL A 168 -9.28 -2.51 16.32
N GLN A 169 -9.72 -3.77 16.35
CA GLN A 169 -11.13 -4.15 16.53
C GLN A 169 -12.08 -3.54 15.48
N PHE A 170 -11.56 -3.25 14.29
CA PHE A 170 -12.38 -2.88 13.15
C PHE A 170 -12.92 -4.15 12.46
N PRO A 171 -14.24 -4.32 12.35
CA PRO A 171 -14.83 -5.52 11.77
C PRO A 171 -14.67 -5.62 10.24
N GLY A 172 -14.15 -4.58 9.58
CA GLY A 172 -14.10 -4.50 8.11
C GLY A 172 -15.45 -4.11 7.52
N ASP A 173 -15.63 -4.37 6.23
CA ASP A 173 -16.92 -4.21 5.56
C ASP A 173 -17.91 -5.30 6.02
N VAL A 174 -19.06 -4.85 6.53
CA VAL A 174 -20.12 -5.74 7.05
C VAL A 174 -21.30 -5.90 6.09
N GLN A 175 -21.25 -5.21 4.93
CA GLN A 175 -22.31 -5.29 3.94
C GLN A 175 -22.22 -6.59 3.13
N PRO A 176 -23.35 -7.10 2.59
CA PRO A 176 -24.71 -6.53 2.66
C PRO A 176 -25.48 -6.88 3.94
N ARG A 177 -24.91 -7.68 4.86
CA ARG A 177 -25.57 -8.05 6.11
C ARG A 177 -25.89 -6.83 6.98
N GLY A 178 -24.98 -5.86 7.04
CA GLY A 178 -25.07 -4.71 7.95
C GLY A 178 -24.85 -5.11 9.41
N TYR A 179 -25.18 -4.19 10.32
CA TYR A 179 -25.18 -4.46 11.77
C TYR A 179 -26.60 -4.76 12.24
N THR A 180 -26.72 -5.74 13.13
CA THR A 180 -27.95 -6.01 13.89
C THR A 180 -28.15 -4.97 15.00
N ASP A 181 -29.40 -4.82 15.46
CA ASP A 181 -29.73 -3.96 16.61
C ASP A 181 -28.84 -4.25 17.84
N ALA A 182 -28.53 -5.52 18.09
CA ALA A 182 -27.69 -5.94 19.21
C ALA A 182 -26.23 -5.49 19.05
N GLU A 183 -25.68 -5.54 17.84
CA GLU A 183 -24.31 -5.09 17.54
C GLU A 183 -24.17 -3.55 17.63
N VAL A 184 -25.22 -2.79 17.32
CA VAL A 184 -25.19 -1.31 17.36
C VAL A 184 -25.43 -0.75 18.75
N ARG A 185 -26.36 -1.33 19.53
CA ARG A 185 -26.73 -0.80 20.86
C ARG A 185 -25.73 -1.14 21.97
N GLY A 186 -24.61 -1.76 21.63
CA GLY A 186 -23.87 -2.66 22.52
C GLY A 186 -23.42 -2.11 23.88
N ARG A 187 -23.12 -3.09 24.74
CA ARG A 187 -22.41 -3.07 26.04
C ARG A 187 -23.30 -2.97 27.29
N ASP A 188 -23.91 -4.10 27.66
CA ASP A 188 -23.94 -4.49 29.09
C ASP A 188 -22.54 -5.00 29.49
#